data_AF-A0A354TR50-F1
#
_entry.id   AF-A0A354TR50-F1
#
_cell.length_a   1.000
_cell.length_b   1.000
_cell.length_c   1.000
_cell.angle_alpha   90.00
_cell.angle_beta   90.00
_cell.angle_gamma   90.00
#
_symmetry.space_group_name_H-M   'P 1'
#
loop_
_entity.id
_entity.type
_entity.pdbx_description
1 polymer ?
#
loop_
_entity_poly.entity_id
_entity_poly.type
_entity_poly.pdbx_seq_one_letter_code
_entity_poly.pdbx_strand_id
1 'polypeptide(L)' 'FPGAKIGVLGLNGAGKSTLLRIMAGIDTEINGEARPQAGIKIGYLPQ' A
#
# COMPACT_ATOMS: atom_id res chain seq x y z
N PHE A 1 4.54 -3.49 13.94
CA PHE A 1 3.65 -3.70 15.08
C PHE A 1 2.51 -4.64 14.66
N PRO A 2 2.59 -5.92 15.02
CA PRO A 2 1.45 -6.82 14.84
C PRO A 2 0.18 -6.20 15.46
N GLY A 3 -0.92 -6.14 14.72
CA GLY A 3 -2.19 -5.59 15.19
C GLY A 3 -2.38 -4.06 15.05
N ALA A 4 -1.41 -3.31 14.52
CA ALA A 4 -1.59 -1.89 14.25
C ALA A 4 -2.69 -1.64 13.20
N LYS A 5 -3.50 -0.60 13.42
CA LYS A 5 -4.50 -0.12 12.46
C LYS A 5 -4.06 1.26 11.97
N ILE A 6 -3.83 1.39 10.67
CA ILE A 6 -3.33 2.61 10.04
C ILE A 6 -4.31 3.03 8.95
N GLY A 7 -4.74 4.29 8.98
CA GLY A 7 -5.57 4.89 7.93
C GLY A 7 -4.75 5.87 7.09
N VAL A 8 -4.95 5.85 5.77
CA VAL A 8 -4.36 6.83 4.83
C VAL A 8 -5.46 7.83 4.45
N LEU A 9 -5.25 9.11 4.75
CA LEU A 9 -6.23 10.18 4.53
C LEU A 9 -5.69 11.23 3.56
N GLY A 10 -6.59 12.00 2.96
CA GLY A 10 -6.26 13.05 1.99
C GLY A 10 -7.39 13.29 0.99
N LEU A 11 -7.32 14.40 0.26
CA LEU A 11 -8.29 14.78 -0.77
C LEU A 11 -8.33 13.78 -1.94
N ASN A 12 -9.32 13.91 -2.81
CA ASN A 12 -9.34 13.19 -4.09
C ASN A 12 -8.12 13.61 -4.93
N GLY A 13 -7.47 12.64 -5.57
CA GLY A 13 -6.21 12.87 -6.28
C GLY A 13 -4.95 12.87 -5.40
N ALA A 14 -5.05 12.82 -4.07
CA ALA A 14 -3.88 12.80 -3.17
C ALA A 14 -3.06 11.49 -3.19
N GLY A 15 -3.38 10.54 -4.08
CA GLY A 15 -2.59 9.31 -4.26
C GLY A 15 -2.91 8.15 -3.31
N LYS A 16 -3.97 8.23 -2.49
CA LYS A 16 -4.32 7.17 -1.51
C LYS A 16 -4.42 5.77 -2.13
N SER A 17 -5.23 5.62 -3.19
CA SER A 17 -5.41 4.34 -3.87
C SER A 17 -4.14 3.88 -4.57
N THR A 18 -3.35 4.82 -5.11
CA THR A 18 -2.04 4.53 -5.72
C THR A 18 -1.06 3.98 -4.68
N LEU A 19 -0.98 4.61 -3.50
CA LEU A 19 -0.15 4.11 -2.40
C LEU A 19 -0.55 2.69 -2.00
N LEU A 20 -1.85 2.41 -1.85
CA LEU A 20 -2.34 1.07 -1.49
C LEU A 20 -2.02 0.03 -2.57
N ARG A 21 -2.10 0.37 -3.87
CA ARG A 21 -1.69 -0.52 -4.97
C ARG A 21 -0.19 -0.80 -4.96
N ILE A 22 0.64 0.21 -4.67
CA ILE A 22 2.09 0.02 -4.52
C ILE A 22 2.39 -0.92 -3.35
N MET A 23 1.77 -0.70 -2.19
CA MET A 23 1.94 -1.55 -1.01
C MET A 23 1.44 -2.99 -1.24
N ALA A 24 0.46 -3.17 -2.12
CA ALA A 24 -0.05 -4.47 -2.55
C ALA A 24 0.83 -5.16 -3.60
N GLY A 25 1.86 -4.50 -4.12
CA GLY A 25 2.69 -5.01 -5.20
C GLY A 25 2.03 -4.99 -6.58
N ILE A 26 0.94 -4.24 -6.76
CA ILE A 26 0.23 -4.09 -8.03
C ILE A 26 0.91 -3.04 -8.90
N ASP A 27 1.15 -1.85 -8.35
CA ASP A 27 1.87 -0.77 -9.04
C ASP A 27 3.36 -0.83 -8.63
N THR A 28 4.25 -1.13 -9.58
CA THR A 28 5.70 -1.33 -9.30
C THR A 28 6.61 -0.31 -9.96
N GLU A 29 6.10 0.47 -10.93
CA GLU A 29 6.81 1.57 -11.57
C GLU A 29 6.85 2.80 -10.66
N ILE A 30 7.76 2.76 -9.69
CA ILE A 30 7.94 3.83 -8.70
C ILE A 30 9.40 4.23 -8.59
N ASN A 31 9.62 5.49 -8.20
CA ASN A 31 10.94 5.90 -7.72
C ASN A 31 11.11 5.45 -6.27
N GLY A 32 12.30 4.92 -5.94
CA GLY A 32 12.59 4.36 -4.63
C GLY A 32 12.19 2.88 -4.51
N GLU A 33 11.91 2.43 -3.28
CA GLU A 33 11.75 1.01 -2.98
C GLU A 33 10.54 0.75 -2.07
N ALA A 34 9.68 -0.19 -2.47
CA ALA A 34 8.61 -0.73 -1.65
C ALA A 34 8.91 -2.21 -1.35
N ARG A 35 9.16 -2.54 -0.07
CA ARG A 35 9.55 -3.89 0.35
C ARG A 35 8.61 -4.44 1.41
N PRO A 36 7.84 -5.50 1.12
CA PRO A 36 7.11 -6.21 2.16
C PRO A 36 8.07 -7.07 3.00
N GLN A 37 7.66 -7.38 4.23
CA GLN A 37 8.38 -8.35 5.05
C GLN A 37 8.32 -9.74 4.40
N ALA A 38 9.44 -10.46 4.38
CA ALA A 38 9.50 -11.81 3.81
C ALA A 38 8.51 -12.77 4.51
N GLY A 39 7.83 -13.61 3.72
CA GLY A 39 6.92 -14.65 4.22
C GLY A 39 5.53 -14.17 4.64
N ILE A 40 5.21 -12.87 4.51
CA ILE A 40 3.84 -12.38 4.78
C ILE A 40 2.93 -12.60 3.58
N LYS A 41 1.62 -12.69 3.83
CA LYS A 41 0.59 -12.58 2.79
C LYS A 41 -0.03 -11.19 2.83
N ILE A 42 -0.19 -10.57 1.67
CA ILE A 42 -0.80 -9.25 1.52
C ILE A 42 -2.19 -9.44 0.91
N GLY A 43 -3.21 -8.90 1.55
CA GLY A 43 -4.57 -8.82 1.01
C GLY A 43 -4.86 -7.42 0.52
N TYR A 44 -5.37 -7.30 -0.71
CA TYR A 44 -5.81 -6.03 -1.29
C TYR A 44 -7.26 -6.17 -1.74
N LEU A 45 -8.13 -5.32 -1.20
CA LEU A 45 -9.53 -5.20 -1.60
C LEU A 45 -9.70 -3.88 -2.36
N PRO A 46 -9.93 -3.91 -3.68
CA PRO A 46 -10.19 -2.69 -4.44
C PRO A 46 -11.50 -2.03 -3.99
N GLN A 47 -11.63 -0.72 -4.27
CA GLN A 47 -12.88 0.02 -4.09
C GLN A 47 -13.97 -0.47 -5.03
#